data_AF-A0A422R0U0-F1
#
_entry.id   AF-A0A422R0U0-F1
#
_cell.length_a   1.000
_cell.length_b   1.000
_cell.length_c   1.000
_cell.angle_alpha   90.00
_cell.angle_beta   90.00
_cell.angle_gamma   90.00
#
_symmetry.space_group_name_H-M   'P 1'
#
loop_
_entity.id
_entity.type
_entity.pdbx_description
1 polymer ?
#
loop_
_entity_poly.entity_id
_entity_poly.type
_entity_poly.pdbx_seq_one_letter_code
_entity_poly.pdbx_strand_id
1 'polypeptide(L)'
;MRIRLFAQENHDKSKSSYWRVAPIYKESSPVGRSQDRDQLQRLQLFNDWRKSQGHDPVTLRQSHGGSGGQACAVIDGLEATVVTLALSADISAIAERTGKIPEDWQSRLPHNSSPYTSTIVFLVREGNPKGIENWGDLARHDVEVITPNPKTSGGARWNFMAGWAWALTGNTCHL
;
A
#
# COMPACT_ATOMS: atom_id res chain seq x y z
N MET A 1 16.93 -16.77 -6.79
CA MET A 1 17.05 -15.46 -6.10
C MET A 1 15.67 -14.86 -6.01
N ARG A 2 15.31 -14.26 -4.87
CA ARG A 2 13.96 -13.76 -4.61
C ARG A 2 13.80 -12.28 -4.96
N ILE A 3 12.72 -11.91 -5.66
CA ILE A 3 12.30 -10.52 -5.98
C ILE A 3 11.05 -10.20 -5.16
N ARG A 4 10.93 -8.99 -4.60
CA ARG A 4 9.69 -8.57 -3.92
C ARG A 4 8.89 -7.61 -4.79
N LEU A 5 7.60 -7.91 -4.95
CA LEU A 5 6.60 -6.98 -5.47
C LEU A 5 5.99 -6.19 -4.31
N PHE A 6 6.02 -4.86 -4.38
CA PHE A 6 5.47 -4.00 -3.34
C PHE A 6 4.82 -2.75 -3.93
N ALA A 7 3.78 -2.25 -3.26
CA ALA A 7 3.20 -0.95 -3.54
C ALA A 7 4.05 0.14 -2.86
N GLN A 8 4.79 0.94 -3.63
CA GLN A 8 5.67 1.96 -3.06
C GLN A 8 4.88 3.22 -2.68
N GLU A 9 4.57 3.38 -1.39
CA GLU A 9 4.12 4.67 -0.85
C GLU A 9 5.30 5.66 -0.79
N ASN A 10 5.07 6.93 -1.16
CA ASN A 10 6.10 7.96 -1.36
C ASN A 10 6.96 8.34 -0.12
N HIS A 11 6.85 7.66 1.02
CA HIS A 11 7.44 8.14 2.28
C HIS A 11 8.32 7.17 3.10
N ASP A 12 8.45 5.88 2.76
CA ASP A 12 9.24 4.95 3.60
C ASP A 12 10.18 4.03 2.80
N LYS A 13 11.48 4.36 2.81
CA LYS A 13 12.58 3.52 2.29
C LYS A 13 13.38 2.83 3.41
N SER A 14 12.87 2.78 4.64
CA SER A 14 13.67 2.37 5.81
C SER A 14 14.01 0.88 5.92
N LYS A 15 13.55 0.02 4.98
CA LYS A 15 13.75 -1.42 5.09
C LYS A 15 14.83 -1.94 4.13
N SER A 16 16.03 -2.00 4.69
CA SER A 16 17.19 -2.84 4.32
C SER A 16 18.18 -2.29 3.29
N SER A 17 19.43 -2.16 3.75
CA SER A 17 20.64 -1.80 2.99
C SER A 17 20.99 -2.75 1.83
N TYR A 18 20.27 -3.86 1.69
CA TYR A 18 20.58 -4.92 0.71
C TYR A 18 19.68 -4.93 -0.54
N TRP A 19 18.69 -4.01 -0.61
CA TRP A 19 17.67 -4.00 -1.66
C TRP A 19 17.62 -2.66 -2.36
N ARG A 20 17.51 -2.67 -3.70
CA ARG A 20 17.34 -1.48 -4.54
C ARG A 20 16.09 -1.64 -5.39
N VAL A 21 15.39 -0.53 -5.64
CA VAL A 21 14.28 -0.49 -6.60
C VAL A 21 14.90 -0.69 -7.99
N ALA A 22 14.40 -1.66 -8.77
CA ALA A 22 14.84 -1.83 -10.15
C ALA A 22 14.56 -0.52 -10.92
N PRO A 23 15.45 -0.09 -11.83
CA PRO A 23 15.40 1.25 -12.40
C PRO A 23 14.22 1.38 -13.35
N ILE A 24 13.05 1.69 -12.81
CA ILE A 24 11.92 2.22 -13.55
C ILE A 24 11.78 3.73 -13.21
N TYR A 25 12.22 4.17 -12.03
CA TYR A 25 12.41 5.59 -11.69
C TYR A 25 13.58 5.79 -10.72
N LYS A 26 14.34 6.87 -10.90
CA LYS A 26 15.51 7.24 -10.09
C LYS A 26 15.11 8.34 -9.11
N GLU A 27 14.96 8.00 -7.82
CA GLU A 27 14.69 9.01 -6.79
C GLU A 27 15.49 8.72 -5.52
N SER A 28 16.24 9.72 -5.05
CA SER A 28 17.10 9.66 -3.87
C SER A 28 16.43 10.36 -2.68
N SER A 29 16.28 9.65 -1.55
CA SER A 29 15.85 10.23 -0.28
C SER A 29 16.63 9.58 0.87
N PRO A 30 16.96 10.30 1.95
CA PRO A 30 17.82 9.80 3.02
C PRO A 30 17.09 8.83 3.97
N VAL A 31 17.87 7.93 4.59
CA VAL A 31 17.45 6.84 5.48
C VAL A 31 17.76 7.20 6.94
N GLY A 32 16.88 6.88 7.91
CA GLY A 32 17.32 6.69 9.31
C GLY A 32 16.49 7.25 10.48
N ARG A 33 15.17 7.04 10.54
CA ARG A 33 14.39 7.23 11.80
C ARG A 33 13.50 6.04 12.11
N SER A 34 13.31 5.74 13.40
CA SER A 34 12.41 4.67 13.85
C SER A 34 10.96 5.09 13.64
N GLN A 35 10.17 4.22 13.01
CA GLN A 35 8.80 4.50 12.60
C GLN A 35 7.92 5.02 13.75
N ASP A 36 8.12 4.50 14.97
CA ASP A 36 7.39 4.93 16.17
C ASP A 36 7.67 6.38 16.56
N ARG A 37 8.93 6.86 16.43
CA ARG A 37 9.28 8.24 16.77
C ARG A 37 8.70 9.24 15.77
N ASP A 38 8.67 8.87 14.49
CA ASP A 38 8.07 9.72 13.45
C ASP A 38 6.54 9.79 13.60
N GLN A 39 5.89 8.69 13.98
CA GLN A 39 4.44 8.68 14.25
C GLN A 39 4.08 9.56 15.45
N LEU A 40 4.82 9.46 16.56
CA LEU A 40 4.60 10.30 17.74
C LEU A 40 4.79 11.79 17.43
N GLN A 41 5.81 12.13 16.65
CA GLN A 41 6.03 13.50 16.22
C GLN A 41 4.88 14.03 15.34
N ARG A 42 4.38 13.23 14.40
CA ARG A 42 3.22 13.60 13.56
C ARG A 42 1.95 13.78 14.37
N LEU A 43 1.69 12.90 15.33
CA LEU A 43 0.54 13.03 16.24
C LEU A 43 0.65 14.29 17.10
N GLN A 44 1.85 14.63 17.57
CA GLN A 44 2.08 15.86 18.32
C GLN A 44 1.74 17.09 17.49
N LEU A 45 2.24 17.17 16.26
CA LEU A 45 1.95 18.29 15.35
C LEU A 45 0.45 18.42 15.05
N PHE A 46 -0.24 17.29 14.87
CA PHE A 46 -1.69 17.28 14.67
C PHE A 46 -2.45 17.77 15.91
N ASN A 47 -2.01 17.37 17.12
CA ASN A 47 -2.60 17.82 18.37
C ASN A 47 -2.33 19.31 18.63
N ASP A 48 -1.16 19.83 18.27
CA ASP A 48 -0.86 21.26 18.37
C ASP A 48 -1.74 22.09 17.43
N TRP A 49 -1.92 21.61 16.19
CA TRP A 49 -2.89 22.20 15.25
C TRP A 49 -4.32 22.15 15.82
N ARG A 50 -4.79 21.01 16.34
CA ARG A 50 -6.13 20.91 16.96
C ARG A 50 -6.32 21.89 18.11
N LYS A 51 -5.33 22.00 19.01
CA LYS A 51 -5.37 22.96 20.12
C LYS A 51 -5.47 24.40 19.62
N SER A 52 -4.74 24.76 18.55
CA SER A 52 -4.87 26.08 17.92
C SER A 52 -6.26 26.36 17.35
N GLN A 53 -7.02 25.31 17.01
CA GLN A 53 -8.41 25.38 16.56
C GLN A 53 -9.42 25.31 17.74
N GLY A 54 -8.95 25.30 18.98
CA GLY A 54 -9.81 25.20 20.18
C GLY A 54 -10.35 23.80 20.45
N HIS A 55 -9.74 22.75 19.88
CA HIS A 55 -10.12 21.37 20.12
C HIS A 55 -9.17 20.67 21.10
N ASP A 56 -9.73 19.74 21.89
CA ASP A 56 -8.93 18.88 22.76
C ASP A 56 -7.99 17.95 21.96
N PRO A 57 -6.81 17.63 22.52
CA PRO A 57 -5.91 16.67 21.91
C PRO A 57 -6.53 15.27 21.86
N VAL A 58 -6.14 14.50 20.86
CA VAL A 58 -6.59 13.11 20.69
C VAL A 58 -5.45 12.14 20.89
N THR A 59 -5.80 10.91 21.27
CA THR A 59 -4.89 9.77 21.21
C THR A 59 -5.21 8.95 19.96
N LEU A 60 -4.17 8.41 19.32
CA LEU A 60 -4.31 7.58 18.13
C LEU A 60 -3.85 6.17 18.46
N ARG A 61 -4.70 5.17 18.17
CA ARG A 61 -4.35 3.75 18.21
C ARG A 61 -4.44 3.20 16.80
N GLN A 62 -3.38 2.56 16.34
CA GLN A 62 -3.29 2.04 14.98
C GLN A 62 -3.23 0.52 15.00
N SER A 63 -3.84 -0.10 13.99
CA SER A 63 -3.78 -1.53 13.70
C SER A 63 -3.33 -1.69 12.26
N HIS A 64 -2.30 -2.51 12.02
CA HIS A 64 -1.73 -2.73 10.70
C HIS A 64 -1.78 -4.21 10.33
N GLY A 65 -2.15 -4.51 9.09
CA GLY A 65 -2.19 -5.87 8.56
C GLY A 65 -2.62 -5.87 7.09
N GLY A 66 -2.83 -7.06 6.54
CA GLY A 66 -3.39 -7.17 5.19
C GLY A 66 -4.75 -6.50 5.11
N SER A 67 -4.96 -5.65 4.10
CA SER A 67 -6.16 -4.82 3.94
C SER A 67 -7.48 -5.59 4.04
N GLY A 68 -7.57 -6.76 3.37
CA GLY A 68 -8.76 -7.61 3.47
C GLY A 68 -8.94 -8.21 4.86
N GLY A 69 -7.85 -8.57 5.54
CA GLY A 69 -7.89 -9.06 6.92
C GLY A 69 -8.33 -7.98 7.92
N GLN A 70 -7.87 -6.73 7.75
CA GLN A 70 -8.32 -5.59 8.56
C GLN A 70 -9.80 -5.27 8.31
N ALA A 71 -10.27 -5.35 7.06
CA ALA A 71 -11.68 -5.21 6.76
C ALA A 71 -12.54 -6.28 7.44
N CYS A 72 -12.11 -7.56 7.38
CA CYS A 72 -12.77 -8.64 8.13
C CYS A 72 -12.81 -8.34 9.63
N ALA A 73 -11.70 -7.89 10.24
CA ALA A 73 -11.68 -7.56 11.66
C ALA A 73 -12.72 -6.48 12.05
N VAL A 74 -12.90 -5.45 11.21
CA VAL A 74 -13.93 -4.40 11.44
C VAL A 74 -15.34 -4.95 11.27
N ILE A 75 -15.56 -5.80 10.26
CA ILE A 75 -16.83 -6.50 10.05
C ILE A 75 -17.17 -7.37 11.27
N ASP A 76 -16.18 -8.07 11.81
CA ASP A 76 -16.33 -8.99 12.94
C ASP A 76 -16.39 -8.28 14.31
N GLY A 77 -16.29 -6.95 14.35
CA GLY A 77 -16.57 -6.15 15.55
C GLY A 77 -15.44 -5.29 16.07
N LEU A 78 -14.29 -5.21 15.39
CA LEU A 78 -13.24 -4.24 15.75
C LEU A 78 -13.78 -2.81 15.60
N GLU A 79 -13.77 -2.05 16.70
CA GLU A 79 -14.27 -0.67 16.75
C GLU A 79 -13.27 0.32 16.15
N ALA A 80 -13.23 0.37 14.82
CA ALA A 80 -12.45 1.38 14.10
C ALA A 80 -13.27 2.67 13.92
N THR A 81 -12.71 3.81 14.33
CA THR A 81 -13.28 5.13 14.05
C THR A 81 -13.02 5.59 12.62
N VAL A 82 -11.86 5.22 12.07
CA VAL A 82 -11.44 5.52 10.69
C VAL A 82 -10.77 4.26 10.13
N VAL A 83 -11.04 3.96 8.87
CA VAL A 83 -10.34 2.91 8.12
C VAL A 83 -9.55 3.53 6.97
N THR A 84 -8.26 3.20 6.87
CA THR A 84 -7.38 3.62 5.78
C THR A 84 -6.84 2.36 5.09
N LEU A 85 -7.61 1.85 4.14
CA LEU A 85 -7.40 0.53 3.52
C LEU A 85 -6.79 0.67 2.11
N ALA A 86 -6.27 -0.43 1.59
CA ALA A 86 -5.45 -0.43 0.37
C ALA A 86 -6.24 -0.32 -0.94
N LEU A 87 -7.56 -0.56 -0.93
CA LEU A 87 -8.43 -0.45 -2.10
C LEU A 87 -9.91 -0.33 -1.71
N SER A 88 -10.70 0.27 -2.60
CA SER A 88 -12.11 0.61 -2.37
C SER A 88 -13.01 -0.58 -2.05
N ALA A 89 -12.73 -1.76 -2.64
CA ALA A 89 -13.56 -2.94 -2.40
C ALA A 89 -13.54 -3.41 -0.93
N ASP A 90 -12.45 -3.17 -0.19
CA ASP A 90 -12.39 -3.55 1.23
C ASP A 90 -13.24 -2.61 2.09
N ILE A 91 -13.30 -1.32 1.75
CA ILE A 91 -14.15 -0.34 2.43
C ILE A 91 -15.63 -0.60 2.09
N SER A 92 -15.91 -0.89 0.83
CA SER A 92 -17.26 -1.23 0.34
C SER A 92 -17.78 -2.50 1.04
N ALA A 93 -16.93 -3.51 1.23
CA ALA A 93 -17.30 -4.71 1.97
C ALA A 93 -17.68 -4.41 3.44
N ILE A 94 -17.03 -3.44 4.09
CA ILE A 94 -17.43 -2.99 5.44
C ILE A 94 -18.78 -2.29 5.38
N ALA A 95 -18.96 -1.35 4.43
CA ALA A 95 -20.22 -0.61 4.25
C ALA A 95 -21.40 -1.58 4.05
N GLU A 96 -21.30 -2.47 3.06
CA GLU A 96 -22.33 -3.44 2.68
C GLU A 96 -22.69 -4.41 3.81
N ARG A 97 -21.70 -4.90 4.57
CA ARG A 97 -21.92 -5.97 5.55
C ARG A 97 -22.29 -5.47 6.94
N THR A 98 -21.99 -4.22 7.26
CA THR A 98 -22.17 -3.68 8.62
C THR A 98 -23.12 -2.48 8.67
N GLY A 99 -23.32 -1.78 7.56
CA GLY A 99 -24.01 -0.49 7.53
C GLY A 99 -23.31 0.64 8.30
N LYS A 100 -22.10 0.41 8.85
CA LYS A 100 -21.36 1.40 9.65
C LYS A 100 -20.74 2.52 8.82
N ILE A 101 -20.60 2.29 7.52
CA ILE A 101 -20.06 3.26 6.55
C ILE A 101 -21.18 3.53 5.52
N PRO A 102 -21.53 4.79 5.23
CA PRO A 102 -22.53 5.11 4.22
C PRO A 102 -22.17 4.55 2.84
N GLU A 103 -23.17 4.14 2.06
CA GLU A 103 -22.96 3.54 0.73
C GLU A 103 -22.22 4.49 -0.23
N ASP A 104 -22.45 5.81 -0.09
CA ASP A 104 -21.84 6.86 -0.90
C ASP A 104 -20.44 7.29 -0.43
N TRP A 105 -19.80 6.52 0.48
CA TRP A 105 -18.54 6.89 1.13
C TRP A 105 -17.43 7.33 0.16
N GLN A 106 -17.37 6.72 -1.02
CA GLN A 106 -16.29 6.96 -1.97
C GLN A 106 -16.34 8.39 -2.55
N SER A 107 -17.53 8.99 -2.65
CA SER A 107 -17.72 10.36 -3.14
C SER A 107 -17.65 11.43 -2.05
N ARG A 108 -17.62 11.05 -0.77
CA ARG A 108 -17.68 12.00 0.36
C ARG A 108 -16.42 12.83 0.54
N LEU A 109 -15.28 12.36 0.00
CA LEU A 109 -14.03 13.10 -0.02
C LEU A 109 -13.48 13.18 -1.45
N PRO A 110 -12.66 14.21 -1.77
CA PRO A 110 -12.05 14.35 -3.08
C PRO A 110 -11.27 13.10 -3.52
N HIS A 111 -11.10 12.95 -4.84
CA HIS A 111 -10.27 11.91 -5.44
C HIS A 111 -10.69 10.48 -5.04
N ASN A 112 -12.00 10.22 -5.03
CA ASN A 112 -12.57 8.92 -4.66
C ASN A 112 -12.18 8.47 -3.24
N SER A 113 -12.11 9.43 -2.30
CA SER A 113 -11.63 9.20 -0.93
C SER A 113 -10.20 8.63 -0.87
N SER A 114 -9.36 8.94 -1.87
CA SER A 114 -7.95 8.54 -1.94
C SER A 114 -7.04 9.77 -1.84
N PRO A 115 -6.61 10.17 -0.62
CA PRO A 115 -5.79 11.37 -0.43
C PRO A 115 -4.37 11.26 -1.00
N TYR A 116 -3.94 10.04 -1.34
CA TYR A 116 -2.68 9.77 -2.03
C TYR A 116 -2.84 8.57 -2.96
N THR A 117 -1.87 8.37 -3.85
CA THR A 117 -1.76 7.20 -4.72
C THR A 117 -0.36 6.59 -4.61
N SER A 118 -0.22 5.37 -5.11
CA SER A 118 1.02 4.59 -5.14
C SER A 118 1.05 3.81 -6.46
N THR A 119 2.19 3.20 -6.77
CA THR A 119 2.31 2.25 -7.87
C THR A 119 3.01 0.97 -7.43
N ILE A 120 2.97 -0.07 -8.27
CA ILE A 120 3.66 -1.33 -8.05
C ILE A 120 5.03 -1.26 -8.72
N VAL A 121 6.07 -1.58 -7.95
CA VAL A 121 7.46 -1.61 -8.42
C VAL A 121 8.14 -2.93 -8.03
N PHE A 122 9.27 -3.21 -8.68
CA PHE A 122 10.11 -4.35 -8.34
C PHE A 122 11.22 -3.92 -7.39
N LEU A 123 11.32 -4.60 -6.26
CA LEU A 123 12.46 -4.50 -5.38
C LEU A 123 13.40 -5.69 -5.62
N VAL A 124 14.61 -5.40 -6.07
CA VAL A 124 15.65 -6.38 -6.43
C VAL A 124 16.84 -6.30 -5.49
N ARG A 125 17.66 -7.36 -5.43
CA ARG A 125 18.92 -7.32 -4.67
C ARG A 125 19.88 -6.32 -5.30
N GLU A 126 20.79 -5.79 -4.48
CA GLU A 126 21.86 -4.93 -4.95
C GLU A 126 22.60 -5.50 -6.17
N GLY A 127 22.91 -4.63 -7.14
CA GLY A 127 23.53 -4.99 -8.41
C GLY A 127 22.58 -5.59 -9.46
N ASN A 128 21.31 -5.85 -9.12
CA ASN A 128 20.33 -6.50 -10.00
C ASN A 128 20.92 -7.74 -10.72
N PRO A 129 21.43 -8.76 -10.00
CA PRO A 129 22.22 -9.85 -10.59
C PRO A 129 21.41 -10.77 -11.49
N LYS A 130 20.08 -10.58 -11.56
CA LYS A 130 19.19 -11.29 -12.47
C LYS A 130 18.76 -10.43 -13.67
N GLY A 131 19.21 -9.19 -13.79
CA GLY A 131 18.90 -8.30 -14.92
C GLY A 131 17.39 -8.11 -15.09
N ILE A 132 16.66 -7.86 -14.00
CA ILE A 132 15.20 -7.69 -14.03
C ILE A 132 14.90 -6.24 -14.41
N GLU A 133 14.16 -6.07 -15.50
CA GLU A 133 13.81 -4.76 -16.05
C GLU A 133 12.31 -4.62 -16.28
N ASN A 134 11.60 -5.72 -16.59
CA ASN A 134 10.18 -5.69 -16.89
C ASN A 134 9.42 -6.91 -16.33
N TRP A 135 8.09 -6.91 -16.50
CA TRP A 135 7.21 -7.97 -16.01
C TRP A 135 7.47 -9.33 -16.65
N GLY A 136 7.93 -9.38 -17.90
CA GLY A 136 8.28 -10.60 -18.61
C GLY A 136 9.46 -11.33 -17.96
N ASP A 137 10.41 -10.60 -17.37
CA ASP A 137 11.55 -11.20 -16.67
C ASP A 137 11.13 -12.01 -15.45
N LEU A 138 9.97 -11.70 -14.85
CA LEU A 138 9.45 -12.40 -13.68
C LEU A 138 8.99 -13.83 -14.00
N ALA A 139 8.73 -14.14 -15.27
CA ALA A 139 8.31 -15.47 -15.71
C ALA A 139 9.48 -16.42 -16.01
N ARG A 140 10.73 -15.95 -15.92
CA ARG A 140 11.92 -16.77 -16.15
C ARG A 140 12.06 -17.87 -15.10
N HIS A 141 12.54 -19.02 -15.53
CA HIS A 141 12.72 -20.20 -14.67
C HIS A 141 13.72 -20.00 -13.51
N ASP A 142 14.65 -19.07 -13.62
CA ASP A 142 15.69 -18.79 -12.61
C ASP A 142 15.31 -17.66 -11.63
N VAL A 143 14.08 -17.17 -11.73
CA VAL A 143 13.51 -16.07 -10.95
C VAL A 143 12.44 -16.60 -9.99
N GLU A 144 12.56 -16.26 -8.71
CA GLU A 144 11.57 -16.58 -7.69
C GLU A 144 10.89 -15.27 -7.25
N VAL A 145 9.58 -15.17 -7.44
CA VAL A 145 8.81 -13.96 -7.08
C VAL A 145 8.21 -14.12 -5.69
N ILE A 146 8.48 -13.14 -4.82
CA ILE A 146 7.79 -12.96 -3.54
C ILE A 146 6.68 -11.94 -3.76
N THR A 147 5.44 -12.38 -3.57
CA THR A 147 4.25 -11.54 -3.53
C THR A 147 3.37 -11.98 -2.34
N PRO A 148 2.65 -11.08 -1.66
CA PRO A 148 1.78 -11.47 -0.54
C PRO A 148 0.56 -12.26 -1.01
N ASN A 149 -0.23 -12.80 -0.06
CA ASN A 149 -1.45 -13.56 -0.36
C ASN A 149 -2.61 -12.63 -0.77
N PRO A 150 -3.19 -12.78 -1.99
CA PRO A 150 -4.30 -11.93 -2.45
C PRO A 150 -5.61 -12.13 -1.68
N LYS A 151 -5.76 -13.22 -0.91
CA LYS A 151 -6.95 -13.45 -0.07
C LYS A 151 -7.02 -12.52 1.14
N THR A 152 -5.88 -12.00 1.59
CA THR A 152 -5.80 -11.17 2.79
C THR A 152 -5.18 -9.80 2.55
N SER A 153 -4.42 -9.62 1.47
CA SER A 153 -3.69 -8.38 1.16
C SER A 153 -4.26 -7.64 -0.05
N GLY A 154 -4.51 -6.33 0.10
CA GLY A 154 -4.83 -5.44 -1.02
C GLY A 154 -3.64 -5.20 -1.95
N GLY A 155 -2.43 -5.04 -1.41
CA GLY A 155 -1.22 -4.92 -2.22
C GLY A 155 -0.95 -6.15 -3.10
N ALA A 156 -1.29 -7.36 -2.62
CA ALA A 156 -1.21 -8.57 -3.43
C ALA A 156 -2.21 -8.56 -4.61
N ARG A 157 -3.42 -8.05 -4.39
CA ARG A 157 -4.41 -7.87 -5.46
C ARG A 157 -3.93 -6.84 -6.49
N TRP A 158 -3.32 -5.74 -6.05
CA TRP A 158 -2.67 -4.77 -6.95
C TRP A 158 -1.50 -5.39 -7.73
N ASN A 159 -0.63 -6.17 -7.11
CA ASN A 159 0.47 -6.88 -7.78
C ASN A 159 -0.06 -7.77 -8.90
N PHE A 160 -1.12 -8.54 -8.63
CA PHE A 160 -1.75 -9.41 -9.60
C PHE A 160 -2.37 -8.62 -10.76
N MET A 161 -3.15 -7.58 -10.47
CA MET A 161 -3.76 -6.73 -11.50
C MET A 161 -2.73 -6.04 -12.38
N ALA A 162 -1.60 -5.59 -11.81
CA ALA A 162 -0.53 -4.95 -12.58
C ALA A 162 0.14 -5.94 -13.56
N GLY A 163 0.46 -7.15 -13.11
CA GLY A 163 1.01 -8.19 -13.98
C GLY A 163 0.02 -8.65 -15.05
N TRP A 164 -1.26 -8.79 -14.69
CA TRP A 164 -2.33 -9.11 -15.64
C TRP A 164 -2.48 -8.02 -16.70
N ALA A 165 -2.58 -6.76 -16.29
CA ALA A 165 -2.73 -5.63 -17.20
C ALA A 165 -1.57 -5.54 -18.19
N TRP A 166 -0.33 -5.72 -17.71
CA TRP A 166 0.84 -5.77 -18.59
C TRP A 166 0.73 -6.89 -19.63
N ALA A 167 0.36 -8.10 -19.21
CA ALA A 167 0.22 -9.26 -20.10
C ALA A 167 -0.87 -9.05 -21.17
N LEU A 168 -1.99 -8.40 -20.81
CA LEU A 168 -3.03 -8.04 -21.78
C LEU A 168 -2.53 -7.06 -22.84
N THR A 169 -1.80 -6.03 -22.43
CA THR A 169 -1.26 -5.01 -23.36
C THR A 169 -0.14 -5.54 -24.26
N GLY A 170 0.62 -6.55 -23.80
CA GLY A 170 1.65 -7.20 -24.62
C GLY A 170 1.10 -8.15 -25.68
N ASN A 171 -0.15 -8.63 -25.52
CA ASN A 171 -0.80 -9.59 -26.42
C ASN A 171 -1.83 -8.97 -27.39
N THR A 172 -2.06 -7.66 -27.34
CA THR A 172 -2.79 -6.96 -28.40
C THR A 172 -1.90 -6.81 -29.63
N CYS A 173 -1.82 -7.88 -30.42
CA CYS A 173 -1.50 -7.77 -31.82
C CYS A 173 -2.61 -6.95 -32.50
N HIS A 174 -2.23 -5.95 -33.29
CA HIS A 174 -3.13 -5.16 -34.13
C HIS A 174 -4.11 -6.08 -34.87
N LEU A 175 -5.41 -5.93 -34.58
CA LEU A 175 -6.47 -6.30 -35.52
C LEU A 175 -6.57 -5.25 -36.61
#